data_AF-A0A2V1BT22-F1
#
_entry.id   AF-A0A2V1BT22-F1
#
_cell.length_a   1.000
_cell.length_b   1.000
_cell.length_c   1.000
_cell.angle_alpha   90.00
_cell.angle_beta   90.00
_cell.angle_gamma   90.00
#
_symmetry.space_group_name_H-M   'P 1'
#
loop_
_entity.id
_entity.type
_entity.pdbx_description
1 polymer ?
#
loop_
_entity_poly.entity_id
_entity_poly.type
_entity_poly.pdbx_seq_one_letter_code
_entity_poly.pdbx_strand_id
1 'polypeptide(L)'
;MVNNGASGACQACKQRHKKCDETRPVRFSPISDPLDHWLPSKLPNWQHTPPDPTKVTSRLSILCTPLSKHEAVTIDEIFARTEPLFRKAEALLARDATLDELYAVKRDAENLKNEYNIWIDNLPEEWKPRVVGSIVAEDGAKPQVGYWPGRNTEYYDRKFHLPTCTPPANSILAYIATIWNSYRKARLLVINIIMNCYNRICTFPDHEEIDPAIYAEIDDLITGLLLSIPFVLSSDVQTFVQNASTRAPLIPGRPIGGLMLTHTLYVLSVLPIIDPKIQMYLTECMAWIGEHMKIGQAVILSKCATDDLFDYVTEAHVLLWAGMLI
;
A
#
# COMPACT_ATOMS: atom_id res chain seq x y z
N MET A 1 19.73 -40.33 9.70
CA MET A 1 21.00 -40.30 10.45
C MET A 1 20.68 -39.98 11.90
N VAL A 2 20.77 -40.96 12.81
CA VAL A 2 20.56 -40.74 14.24
C VAL A 2 21.93 -40.51 14.87
N ASN A 3 22.14 -39.34 15.44
CA ASN A 3 23.41 -38.93 16.03
C ASN A 3 23.50 -39.51 17.46
N ASN A 4 24.39 -40.48 17.68
CA ASN A 4 24.59 -41.16 18.98
C ASN A 4 25.58 -40.41 19.91
N GLY A 5 25.75 -39.10 19.73
CA GLY A 5 26.58 -38.26 20.60
C GLY A 5 25.90 -37.92 21.93
N ALA A 6 26.69 -37.79 22.99
CA ALA A 6 26.20 -37.38 24.31
C ALA A 6 25.50 -36.00 24.22
N SER A 7 24.19 -35.96 24.47
CA SER A 7 23.39 -34.74 24.38
C SER A 7 23.74 -33.76 25.51
N GLY A 8 24.26 -32.58 25.14
CA GLY A 8 24.53 -31.43 26.03
C GLY A 8 23.29 -30.75 26.63
N ALA A 9 22.07 -31.20 26.30
CA ALA A 9 20.85 -30.66 26.89
C ALA A 9 20.75 -30.92 28.41
N CYS A 10 20.25 -29.94 29.17
CA CYS A 10 19.97 -30.07 30.59
C CYS A 10 18.86 -31.09 30.88
N GLN A 11 18.80 -31.60 32.11
CA GLN A 11 17.90 -32.69 32.49
C GLN A 11 16.41 -32.31 32.33
N ALA A 12 16.04 -31.06 32.59
CA ALA A 12 14.69 -30.55 32.39
C ALA A 12 14.25 -30.55 30.91
N CYS A 13 15.16 -30.22 29.99
CA CYS A 13 14.88 -30.25 28.56
C CYS A 13 14.80 -31.70 28.03
N LYS A 14 15.64 -32.60 28.58
CA LYS A 14 15.59 -34.04 28.28
C LYS A 14 14.24 -34.65 28.64
N GLN A 15 13.71 -34.37 29.83
CA GLN A 15 12.39 -34.87 30.25
C GLN A 15 11.24 -34.35 29.39
N ARG A 16 11.39 -33.17 28.79
CA ARG A 16 10.33 -32.52 28.00
C ARG A 16 10.47 -32.75 26.49
N HIS A 17 11.50 -33.47 26.04
CA HIS A 17 11.81 -33.67 24.62
C HIS A 17 11.86 -32.37 23.80
N LYS A 18 12.43 -31.30 24.37
CA LYS A 18 12.57 -29.98 23.71
C LYS A 18 14.05 -29.60 23.54
N LYS A 19 14.36 -28.84 22.48
CA LYS A 19 15.72 -28.33 22.20
C LYS A 19 16.13 -27.37 23.33
N CYS A 20 17.31 -27.59 23.91
CA CYS A 20 17.87 -26.72 24.94
C CYS A 20 18.40 -25.46 24.28
N ASP A 21 17.91 -24.30 24.69
CA ASP A 21 18.38 -22.99 24.24
C ASP A 21 19.09 -22.31 25.41
N GLU A 22 20.41 -22.21 25.33
CA GLU A 22 21.28 -21.65 26.38
C GLU A 22 21.09 -20.13 26.55
N THR A 23 20.34 -19.47 25.66
CA THR A 23 20.10 -18.01 25.72
C THR A 23 18.86 -17.62 26.54
N ARG A 24 18.10 -18.58 27.09
CA ARG A 24 16.88 -18.28 27.83
C ARG A 24 17.17 -18.02 29.32
N PRO A 25 16.81 -16.84 29.89
CA PRO A 25 17.07 -16.53 31.29
C PRO A 25 16.29 -17.46 32.24
N VAL A 26 17.01 -18.08 33.16
CA VAL A 26 16.48 -19.07 34.12
C VAL A 26 15.77 -18.34 35.25
N ARG A 27 14.43 -18.34 35.27
CA ARG A 27 13.67 -17.97 36.48
C ARG A 27 13.68 -19.17 37.43
N PHE A 28 14.52 -19.10 38.46
CA PHE A 28 14.42 -19.97 39.63
C PHE A 28 13.31 -19.46 40.55
N SER A 29 12.37 -20.32 40.92
CA SER A 29 11.65 -20.25 42.19
C SER A 29 11.28 -21.69 42.59
N PRO A 30 11.61 -22.13 43.81
CA PRO A 30 11.34 -23.50 44.26
C PRO A 30 9.87 -23.64 44.66
N ILE A 31 9.28 -24.78 44.28
CA ILE A 31 7.94 -25.21 44.63
C ILE A 31 7.99 -25.90 46.00
N SER A 32 7.11 -25.50 46.91
CA SER A 32 6.63 -26.33 48.01
C SER A 32 5.11 -26.46 47.86
N ASP A 33 4.66 -27.68 47.58
CA ASP A 33 3.28 -28.19 47.49
C ASP A 33 2.45 -27.93 48.79
N PRO A 34 1.09 -28.05 48.80
CA PRO A 34 0.33 -29.04 48.03
C PRO A 34 -1.01 -28.63 47.40
N LEU A 35 -1.40 -29.48 46.43
CA LEU A 35 -2.74 -29.76 45.90
C LEU A 35 -3.90 -29.31 46.79
N ASP A 36 -4.64 -28.30 46.34
CA ASP A 36 -6.10 -28.28 46.44
C ASP A 36 -6.70 -27.32 45.41
N HIS A 37 -7.83 -27.75 44.85
CA HIS A 37 -8.76 -26.99 44.00
C HIS A 37 -8.40 -26.76 42.52
N TRP A 38 -8.83 -27.74 41.72
CA TRP A 38 -9.48 -27.50 40.43
C TRP A 38 -10.60 -26.45 40.57
N LEU A 39 -10.38 -25.24 40.06
CA LEU A 39 -11.39 -24.30 39.52
C LEU A 39 -10.64 -23.18 38.76
N PRO A 40 -11.07 -22.76 37.55
CA PRO A 40 -10.40 -21.70 36.80
C PRO A 40 -10.67 -20.35 37.47
N SER A 41 -9.64 -19.79 38.12
CA SER A 41 -9.66 -18.41 38.60
C SER A 41 -9.76 -17.46 37.41
N LYS A 42 -10.93 -16.85 37.28
CA LYS A 42 -11.29 -15.62 36.56
C LYS A 42 -10.16 -14.97 35.76
N LEU A 43 -10.36 -14.90 34.44
CA LEU A 43 -9.72 -13.95 33.53
C LEU A 43 -9.72 -12.54 34.16
N PRO A 44 -8.65 -11.73 34.03
CA PRO A 44 -8.67 -10.36 34.52
C PRO A 44 -9.80 -9.59 33.84
N ASN A 45 -10.67 -9.03 34.67
CA ASN A 45 -11.68 -8.05 34.26
C ASN A 45 -10.95 -6.91 33.52
N TRP A 46 -11.20 -6.77 32.22
CA TRP A 46 -10.89 -5.55 31.47
C TRP A 46 -11.85 -4.44 31.91
N GLN A 47 -11.68 -3.97 33.15
CA GLN A 47 -12.33 -2.76 33.59
C GLN A 47 -11.55 -1.58 33.01
N HIS A 48 -12.25 -0.82 32.15
CA HIS A 48 -11.81 0.44 31.57
C HIS A 48 -11.22 1.35 32.65
N THR A 49 -9.89 1.40 32.71
CA THR A 49 -9.19 2.51 33.37
C THR A 49 -9.39 3.72 32.46
N PRO A 50 -9.89 4.86 32.96
CA PRO A 50 -9.95 6.08 32.17
C PRO A 50 -8.54 6.42 31.67
N PRO A 51 -8.36 6.82 30.40
CA PRO A 51 -7.05 7.18 29.89
C PRO A 51 -6.50 8.37 30.68
N ASP A 52 -5.27 8.23 31.16
CA ASP A 52 -4.50 9.30 31.79
C ASP A 52 -4.28 10.43 30.75
N PRO A 53 -4.78 11.66 30.99
CA PRO A 53 -4.70 12.76 30.03
C PRO A 53 -3.25 13.22 29.78
N THR A 54 -2.27 12.74 30.54
CA THR A 54 -0.84 13.05 30.36
C THR A 54 -0.07 11.99 29.57
N LYS A 55 -0.68 10.83 29.30
CA LYS A 55 -0.10 9.81 28.42
C LYS A 55 -0.62 10.01 27.01
N VAL A 56 0.17 10.73 26.20
CA VAL A 56 0.00 10.82 24.76
C VAL A 56 0.02 9.40 24.19
N THR A 57 -1.14 8.81 23.94
CA THR A 57 -1.25 7.64 23.08
C THR A 57 -0.87 8.09 21.69
N SER A 58 0.40 7.92 21.33
CA SER A 58 0.83 7.92 19.94
C SER A 58 -0.02 6.87 19.23
N ARG A 59 -0.97 7.29 18.39
CA ARG A 59 -1.68 6.36 17.50
C ARG A 59 -0.62 5.77 16.58
N LEU A 60 -0.17 4.55 16.88
CA LEU A 60 0.86 3.88 16.11
C LEU A 60 0.26 3.50 14.76
N SER A 61 0.79 4.10 13.69
CA SER A 61 0.50 3.70 12.32
C SER A 61 1.20 2.36 12.04
N ILE A 62 0.47 1.37 11.54
CA ILE A 62 1.02 0.08 11.10
C ILE A 62 1.95 0.32 9.92
N LEU A 63 1.55 1.21 8.99
CA LEU A 63 2.38 1.66 7.89
C LEU A 63 3.49 2.65 8.31
N CYS A 64 3.75 2.80 9.60
CA CYS A 64 4.85 3.62 10.15
C CYS A 64 4.91 5.02 9.50
N THR A 65 3.75 5.58 9.13
CA THR A 65 3.69 6.88 8.46
C THR A 65 4.02 7.99 9.45
N PRO A 66 5.11 8.75 9.26
CA PRO A 66 5.40 9.88 10.12
C PRO A 66 4.41 10.99 9.78
N LEU A 67 3.65 11.41 10.78
CA LEU A 67 2.81 12.61 10.69
C LEU A 67 3.55 13.75 11.37
N SER A 68 3.71 14.86 10.67
CA SER A 68 4.31 16.08 11.22
C SER A 68 3.44 16.73 12.31
N LYS A 69 2.13 16.45 12.30
CA LYS A 69 1.16 16.91 13.29
C LYS A 69 0.52 15.72 13.98
N HIS A 70 0.67 15.63 15.30
CA HIS A 70 0.27 14.48 16.11
C HIS A 70 -1.25 14.26 16.22
N GLU A 71 -2.07 15.21 15.77
CA GLU A 71 -3.53 15.12 15.80
C GLU A 71 -4.14 14.59 14.48
N ALA A 72 -3.32 14.40 13.45
CA ALA A 72 -3.80 13.92 12.16
C ALA A 72 -4.15 12.42 12.19
N VAL A 73 -5.19 12.05 11.45
CA VAL A 73 -5.59 10.65 11.24
C VAL A 73 -4.47 9.92 10.49
N THR A 74 -4.14 8.70 10.94
CA THR A 74 -3.13 7.87 10.28
C THR A 74 -3.64 7.35 8.94
N ILE A 75 -2.75 7.13 7.97
CA ILE A 75 -3.18 6.61 6.66
C ILE A 75 -3.85 5.25 6.77
N ASP A 76 -3.48 4.44 7.77
CA ASP A 76 -4.06 3.12 8.03
C ASP A 76 -5.56 3.22 8.32
N GLU A 77 -5.95 4.17 9.17
CA GLU A 77 -7.36 4.42 9.53
C GLU A 77 -8.17 4.92 8.32
N ILE A 78 -7.53 5.62 7.38
CA ILE A 78 -8.16 6.08 6.14
C ILE A 78 -8.28 4.91 5.14
N PHE A 79 -7.22 4.12 4.95
CA PHE A 79 -7.24 2.93 4.09
C PHE A 79 -8.27 1.89 4.55
N ALA A 80 -8.35 1.63 5.85
CA ALA A 80 -9.30 0.66 6.42
C ALA A 80 -10.77 1.00 6.10
N ARG A 81 -11.09 2.27 5.83
CA ARG A 81 -12.44 2.72 5.46
C ARG A 81 -12.70 2.76 3.95
N THR A 82 -11.66 2.67 3.13
CA THR A 82 -11.79 2.78 1.67
C THR A 82 -12.43 1.54 1.07
N GLU A 83 -11.94 0.36 1.42
CA GLU A 83 -12.44 -0.91 0.87
C GLU A 83 -13.91 -1.17 1.25
N PRO A 84 -14.36 -1.02 2.52
CA PRO A 84 -15.77 -1.17 2.85
C PRO A 84 -16.68 -0.18 2.13
N LEU A 85 -16.22 1.07 1.95
CA LEU A 85 -16.98 2.09 1.22
C LEU A 85 -17.08 1.73 -0.27
N PHE A 86 -16.00 1.25 -0.87
CA PHE A 86 -15.99 0.79 -2.27
C PHE A 86 -16.97 -0.36 -2.48
N ARG A 87 -16.91 -1.41 -1.65
CA ARG A 87 -17.88 -2.53 -1.72
C ARG A 87 -19.32 -2.08 -1.52
N LYS A 88 -19.57 -1.18 -0.56
CA LYS A 88 -20.89 -0.59 -0.33
C LYS A 88 -21.38 0.16 -1.58
N ALA A 89 -20.52 0.97 -2.19
CA ALA A 89 -20.84 1.73 -3.40
C ALA A 89 -21.14 0.80 -4.58
N GLU A 90 -20.28 -0.17 -4.87
CA GLU A 90 -20.48 -1.16 -5.94
C GLU A 90 -21.82 -1.91 -5.77
N ALA A 91 -22.10 -2.42 -4.57
CA ALA A 91 -23.35 -3.13 -4.28
C ALA A 91 -24.59 -2.23 -4.45
N LEU A 92 -24.49 -0.93 -4.13
CA LEU A 92 -25.57 0.03 -4.33
C LEU A 92 -25.73 0.41 -5.80
N LEU A 93 -24.63 0.62 -6.51
CA LEU A 93 -24.61 0.98 -7.93
C LEU A 93 -25.02 -0.20 -8.83
N ALA A 94 -24.90 -1.45 -8.38
CA ALA A 94 -25.40 -2.62 -9.10
C ALA A 94 -26.93 -2.78 -9.07
N ARG A 95 -27.64 -2.10 -8.15
CA ARG A 95 -29.11 -2.17 -7.99
C ARG A 95 -29.77 -0.83 -8.24
N ASP A 96 -31.11 -0.79 -8.27
CA ASP A 96 -31.88 0.47 -8.27
C ASP A 96 -31.86 1.14 -6.89
N ALA A 97 -30.75 1.79 -6.57
CA ALA A 97 -30.59 2.57 -5.35
C ALA A 97 -31.45 3.84 -5.37
N THR A 98 -31.95 4.24 -4.20
CA THR A 98 -32.71 5.48 -4.06
C THR A 98 -31.79 6.69 -4.13
N LEU A 99 -32.37 7.87 -4.42
CA LEU A 99 -31.62 9.12 -4.48
C LEU A 99 -30.91 9.42 -3.13
N ASP A 100 -31.60 9.19 -2.01
CA ASP A 100 -31.04 9.37 -0.66
C ASP A 100 -29.85 8.43 -0.39
N GLU A 101 -29.92 7.18 -0.86
CA GLU A 101 -28.82 6.22 -0.73
C GLU A 101 -27.59 6.66 -1.53
N LEU A 102 -27.79 7.19 -2.74
CA LEU A 102 -26.71 7.71 -3.59
C LEU A 102 -26.07 8.96 -2.98
N TYR A 103 -26.86 9.90 -2.47
CA TYR A 103 -26.33 11.07 -1.77
C TYR A 103 -25.58 10.71 -0.50
N ALA A 104 -26.07 9.73 0.27
CA ALA A 104 -25.40 9.28 1.48
C ALA A 104 -24.00 8.71 1.15
N VAL A 105 -23.88 7.85 0.14
CA VAL A 105 -22.59 7.29 -0.26
C VAL A 105 -21.68 8.32 -0.92
N LYS A 106 -22.22 9.22 -1.76
CA LYS A 106 -21.44 10.33 -2.32
C LYS A 106 -20.83 11.18 -1.21
N ARG A 107 -21.61 11.55 -0.20
CA ARG A 107 -21.13 12.32 0.96
C ARG A 107 -20.08 11.56 1.77
N ASP A 108 -20.28 10.26 2.02
CA ASP A 108 -19.29 9.42 2.69
C ASP A 108 -17.96 9.40 1.91
N ALA A 109 -18.02 9.33 0.58
CA ALA A 109 -16.86 9.35 -0.30
C ALA A 109 -16.17 10.73 -0.35
N GLU A 110 -16.93 11.83 -0.40
CA GLU A 110 -16.38 13.19 -0.32
C GLU A 110 -15.68 13.46 1.02
N ASN A 111 -16.24 12.98 2.13
CA ASN A 111 -15.60 13.05 3.43
C ASN A 111 -14.28 12.29 3.44
N LEU A 112 -14.28 11.05 2.93
CA LEU A 112 -13.05 10.24 2.88
C LEU A 112 -11.99 10.85 1.95
N LYS A 113 -12.40 11.44 0.82
CA LYS A 113 -11.53 12.22 -0.07
C LYS A 113 -10.87 13.40 0.66
N ASN A 114 -11.63 14.13 1.47
CA ASN A 114 -11.09 15.25 2.26
C ASN A 114 -10.08 14.78 3.30
N GLU A 115 -10.30 13.62 3.92
CA GLU A 115 -9.34 13.05 4.86
C GLU A 115 -8.02 12.65 4.18
N TYR A 116 -8.08 12.14 2.94
CA TYR A 116 -6.88 11.93 2.12
C TYR A 116 -6.13 13.23 1.78
N ASN A 117 -6.84 14.33 1.56
CA ASN A 117 -6.21 15.65 1.38
C ASN A 117 -5.53 16.10 2.66
N ILE A 118 -6.19 15.97 3.82
CA ILE A 118 -5.59 16.34 5.10
C ILE A 118 -4.33 15.50 5.37
N TRP A 119 -4.32 14.22 5.00
CA TRP A 119 -3.12 13.40 5.21
C TRP A 119 -1.89 13.92 4.44
N ILE A 120 -2.04 14.31 3.17
CA ILE A 120 -0.91 14.79 2.35
C ILE A 120 -0.29 16.07 2.94
N ASP A 121 -1.13 16.95 3.50
CA ASP A 121 -0.73 18.22 4.11
C ASP A 121 0.03 18.05 5.42
N ASN A 122 -0.06 16.86 6.02
CA ASN A 122 0.59 16.53 7.29
C ASN A 122 1.82 15.64 7.11
N LEU A 123 2.18 15.27 5.88
CA LEU A 123 3.41 14.52 5.61
C LEU A 123 4.66 15.39 5.80
N PRO A 124 5.73 14.85 6.37
CA PRO A 124 7.01 15.53 6.43
C PRO A 124 7.62 15.66 5.03
N GLU A 125 8.42 16.72 4.83
CA GLU A 125 9.04 17.03 3.52
C GLU A 125 9.97 15.91 3.02
N GLU A 126 10.54 15.09 3.90
CA GLU A 126 11.36 13.95 3.49
C GLU A 126 10.53 12.86 2.79
N TRP A 127 9.24 12.75 3.08
CA TRP A 127 8.40 11.72 2.47
C TRP A 127 7.76 12.17 1.16
N LYS A 128 7.94 13.44 0.76
CA LYS A 128 7.41 13.96 -0.50
C LYS A 128 8.27 13.52 -1.69
N PRO A 129 7.66 13.12 -2.83
CA PRO A 129 8.41 12.79 -4.04
C PRO A 129 9.25 13.99 -4.53
N ARG A 130 10.44 13.71 -5.04
CA ARG A 130 11.35 14.68 -5.67
C ARG A 130 11.55 14.34 -7.12
N VAL A 131 11.72 15.34 -7.98
CA VAL A 131 11.93 15.11 -9.42
C VAL A 131 13.39 14.72 -9.68
N VAL A 132 13.62 13.58 -10.35
CA VAL A 132 14.95 13.08 -10.76
C VAL A 132 15.34 13.60 -12.14
N GLY A 133 14.35 13.81 -12.99
CA GLY A 133 14.52 14.30 -14.36
C GLY A 133 13.23 14.17 -15.15
N SER A 134 13.28 14.41 -16.46
CA SER A 134 12.09 14.40 -17.32
C SER A 134 12.27 13.53 -18.55
N ILE A 135 11.25 12.74 -18.86
CA ILE A 135 11.12 12.04 -20.14
C ILE A 135 10.25 12.92 -21.04
N VAL A 136 10.75 13.21 -22.23
CA VAL A 136 10.04 14.04 -23.22
C VAL A 136 9.05 13.17 -23.99
N ALA A 137 7.85 13.69 -24.24
CA ALA A 137 6.86 13.03 -25.10
C ALA A 137 7.39 12.99 -26.54
N GLU A 138 7.29 11.83 -27.18
CA GLU A 138 7.50 11.72 -28.62
C GLU A 138 6.15 11.57 -29.31
N ASP A 139 5.95 12.33 -30.39
CA ASP A 139 4.69 12.37 -31.10
C ASP A 139 4.34 10.98 -31.68
N GLY A 140 3.18 10.46 -31.27
CA GLY A 140 2.56 9.28 -31.86
C GLY A 140 3.14 7.91 -31.46
N ALA A 141 4.19 7.86 -30.64
CA ALA A 141 4.76 6.61 -30.17
C ALA A 141 4.02 6.07 -28.94
N LYS A 142 3.76 4.76 -28.91
CA LYS A 142 3.23 4.08 -27.72
C LYS A 142 4.32 4.06 -26.63
N PRO A 143 4.03 4.53 -25.40
CA PRO A 143 5.01 4.56 -24.32
C PRO A 143 5.43 3.14 -23.94
N GLN A 144 6.75 2.90 -23.89
CA GLN A 144 7.32 1.65 -23.38
C GLN A 144 7.30 1.64 -21.85
N VAL A 145 7.37 0.46 -21.22
CA VAL A 145 7.39 0.34 -19.75
C VAL A 145 8.51 1.18 -19.14
N GLY A 146 8.13 2.06 -18.21
CA GLY A 146 9.02 3.04 -17.57
C GLY A 146 9.18 4.36 -18.35
N TYR A 147 8.67 4.43 -19.58
CA TYR A 147 8.70 5.62 -20.41
C TYR A 147 7.32 6.27 -20.46
N TRP A 148 6.93 6.93 -19.37
CA TRP A 148 5.81 7.86 -19.41
C TRP A 148 6.31 9.30 -19.54
N PRO A 149 5.78 10.11 -20.48
CA PRO A 149 6.17 11.50 -20.60
C PRO A 149 5.89 12.29 -19.32
N GLY A 150 6.85 13.09 -18.89
CA GLY A 150 6.72 13.93 -17.69
C GLY A 150 7.95 13.91 -16.78
N ARG A 151 7.80 14.53 -15.60
CA ARG A 151 8.87 14.72 -14.61
C ARG A 151 8.97 13.53 -13.66
N ASN A 152 9.79 12.54 -13.99
CA ASN A 152 9.96 11.33 -13.18
C ASN A 152 10.42 11.66 -11.76
N THR A 153 9.86 10.94 -10.79
CA THR A 153 10.07 11.22 -9.36
C THR A 153 10.82 10.09 -8.67
N GLU A 154 11.72 10.45 -7.74
CA GLU A 154 12.30 9.58 -6.72
C GLU A 154 11.78 9.95 -5.34
N TYR A 155 11.94 9.02 -4.41
CA TYR A 155 11.71 9.26 -3.00
C TYR A 155 13.07 9.38 -2.30
N TYR A 156 13.19 10.24 -1.30
CA TYR A 156 14.48 10.54 -0.66
C TYR A 156 14.37 10.53 0.87
N ASP A 157 15.27 9.83 1.57
CA ASP A 157 15.36 9.89 3.03
C ASP A 157 16.58 10.71 3.46
N ARG A 158 16.33 11.86 4.08
CA ARG A 158 17.38 12.77 4.57
C ARG A 158 18.18 12.19 5.74
N LYS A 159 17.65 11.21 6.47
CA LYS A 159 18.21 10.70 7.72
C LYS A 159 19.26 9.61 7.52
N PHE A 160 19.33 8.98 6.34
CA PHE A 160 20.24 7.85 6.06
C PHE A 160 21.47 8.20 5.21
N HIS A 161 21.71 9.47 4.90
CA HIS A 161 22.99 9.93 4.31
C HIS A 161 24.09 10.09 5.37
N LEU A 162 24.44 8.99 6.05
CA LEU A 162 25.80 8.84 6.58
C LEU A 162 26.64 8.06 5.56
N PRO A 163 27.85 8.53 5.21
CA PRO A 163 28.64 8.03 4.06
C PRO A 163 29.25 6.63 4.25
N THR A 164 28.77 5.82 5.20
CA THR A 164 29.34 4.51 5.55
C THR A 164 28.38 3.33 5.45
N CYS A 165 27.18 3.48 4.91
CA CYS A 165 26.20 2.38 4.79
C CYS A 165 25.72 2.14 3.34
N THR A 166 26.38 1.25 2.60
CA THR A 166 25.73 0.44 1.53
C THR A 166 24.90 -0.69 2.17
N PRO A 167 23.82 -1.27 1.58
CA PRO A 167 22.81 -0.82 0.62
C PRO A 167 21.35 -0.99 1.16
N PRO A 168 20.95 -0.50 2.36
CA PRO A 168 19.56 -0.61 2.83
C PRO A 168 18.68 0.60 2.48
N ALA A 169 19.24 1.66 1.87
CA ALA A 169 18.47 2.87 1.56
C ALA A 169 17.33 2.61 0.55
N ASN A 170 17.56 1.78 -0.47
CA ASN A 170 16.60 1.57 -1.56
C ASN A 170 15.30 0.87 -1.09
N SER A 171 15.32 0.06 -0.03
CA SER A 171 14.11 -0.61 0.48
C SER A 171 13.16 0.34 1.20
N ILE A 172 13.69 1.32 1.94
CA ILE A 172 12.86 2.34 2.61
C ILE A 172 12.21 3.24 1.56
N LEU A 173 12.94 3.59 0.51
CA LEU A 173 12.41 4.45 -0.55
C LEU A 173 11.35 3.73 -1.41
N ALA A 174 11.55 2.44 -1.70
CA ALA A 174 10.53 1.60 -2.35
C ALA A 174 9.28 1.46 -1.47
N TYR A 175 9.44 1.36 -0.15
CA TYR A 175 8.34 1.35 0.80
C TYR A 175 7.54 2.67 0.77
N ILE A 176 8.22 3.82 0.84
CA ILE A 176 7.57 5.14 0.75
C ILE A 176 6.83 5.29 -0.59
N ALA A 177 7.46 4.89 -1.70
CA ALA A 177 6.82 4.89 -3.02
C ALA A 177 5.54 4.03 -3.05
N THR A 178 5.55 2.89 -2.36
CA THR A 178 4.40 2.01 -2.26
C THR A 178 3.26 2.64 -1.48
N ILE A 179 3.55 3.37 -0.39
CA ILE A 179 2.54 4.13 0.36
C ILE A 179 1.90 5.19 -0.53
N TRP A 180 2.71 5.96 -1.27
CA TRP A 180 2.21 6.96 -2.21
C TRP A 180 1.35 6.37 -3.32
N ASN A 181 1.77 5.24 -3.89
CA ASN A 181 1.00 4.56 -4.92
C ASN A 181 -0.30 3.96 -4.39
N SER A 182 -0.30 3.47 -3.14
CA SER A 182 -1.50 3.00 -2.46
C SER A 182 -2.45 4.15 -2.14
N TYR A 183 -1.91 5.30 -1.73
CA TYR A 183 -2.66 6.55 -1.55
C TYR A 183 -3.34 6.99 -2.85
N ARG A 184 -2.59 7.09 -3.95
CA ARG A 184 -3.14 7.48 -5.27
C ARG A 184 -4.22 6.52 -5.72
N LYS A 185 -3.97 5.20 -5.61
CA LYS A 185 -4.95 4.15 -5.89
C LYS A 185 -6.24 4.34 -5.09
N ALA A 186 -6.11 4.47 -3.77
CA ALA A 186 -7.26 4.58 -2.88
C ALA A 186 -8.07 5.85 -3.16
N ARG A 187 -7.41 6.98 -3.43
CA ARG A 187 -8.08 8.20 -3.85
C ARG A 187 -8.82 8.05 -5.18
N LEU A 188 -8.21 7.43 -6.18
CA LEU A 188 -8.85 7.17 -7.47
C LEU A 188 -10.09 6.27 -7.30
N LEU A 189 -10.04 5.27 -6.42
CA LEU A 189 -11.24 4.47 -6.07
C LEU A 189 -12.34 5.34 -5.46
N VAL A 190 -12.01 6.23 -4.52
CA VAL A 190 -12.98 7.15 -3.91
C VAL A 190 -13.57 8.12 -4.94
N ILE A 191 -12.75 8.67 -5.84
CA ILE A 191 -13.22 9.56 -6.91
C ILE A 191 -14.12 8.79 -7.88
N ASN A 192 -13.79 7.54 -8.21
CA ASN A 192 -14.64 6.67 -9.04
C ASN A 192 -16.03 6.49 -8.41
N ILE A 193 -16.11 6.29 -7.09
CA ILE A 193 -17.40 6.24 -6.37
C ILE A 193 -18.17 7.55 -6.54
N ILE A 194 -17.52 8.69 -6.31
CA ILE A 194 -18.16 10.03 -6.43
C ILE A 194 -18.72 10.23 -7.85
N MET A 195 -17.91 9.93 -8.87
CA MET A 195 -18.29 10.05 -10.28
C MET A 195 -19.45 9.13 -10.65
N ASN A 196 -19.44 7.88 -10.19
CA ASN A 196 -20.53 6.94 -10.48
C ASN A 196 -21.84 7.34 -9.77
N CYS A 197 -21.77 7.77 -8.51
CA CYS A 197 -22.92 8.32 -7.80
C CYS A 197 -23.46 9.54 -8.54
N TYR A 198 -22.59 10.46 -8.95
CA TYR A 198 -22.96 11.65 -9.69
C TYR A 198 -23.66 11.30 -11.02
N ASN A 199 -23.09 10.40 -11.82
CA ASN A 199 -23.66 10.00 -13.10
C ASN A 199 -25.07 9.44 -12.93
N ARG A 200 -25.29 8.68 -11.85
CA ARG A 200 -26.61 8.12 -11.53
C ARG A 200 -27.58 9.18 -11.01
N ILE A 201 -27.12 10.12 -10.17
CA ILE A 201 -27.92 11.25 -9.67
C ILE A 201 -28.35 12.16 -10.84
N CYS A 202 -27.49 12.40 -11.83
CA CYS A 202 -27.83 13.27 -12.96
C CYS A 202 -28.81 12.67 -13.96
N THR A 203 -29.21 11.40 -13.79
CA THR A 203 -30.37 10.85 -14.50
C THR A 203 -31.69 11.42 -13.98
N PHE A 204 -31.69 12.07 -12.81
CA PHE A 204 -32.83 12.78 -12.28
C PHE A 204 -32.84 14.25 -12.77
N PRO A 205 -34.00 14.84 -13.10
CA PRO A 205 -34.08 16.24 -13.54
C PRO A 205 -33.58 17.20 -12.44
N ASP A 206 -32.91 18.30 -12.83
CA ASP A 206 -32.45 19.42 -11.98
C ASP A 206 -31.12 19.28 -11.19
N HIS A 207 -30.16 18.47 -11.65
CA HIS A 207 -28.89 18.28 -10.92
C HIS A 207 -27.65 19.00 -11.48
N GLU A 208 -26.78 19.41 -10.56
CA GLU A 208 -25.51 20.15 -10.74
C GLU A 208 -24.60 19.49 -11.76
N GLU A 209 -23.78 20.27 -12.47
CA GLU A 209 -22.67 19.79 -13.31
C GLU A 209 -21.50 19.25 -12.46
N ILE A 210 -20.73 18.28 -12.98
CA ILE A 210 -19.50 17.79 -12.32
C ILE A 210 -18.53 18.94 -12.24
N ASP A 211 -17.96 19.17 -11.05
CA ASP A 211 -16.84 20.10 -10.89
C ASP A 211 -15.68 19.70 -11.84
N PRO A 212 -15.34 20.55 -12.84
CA PRO A 212 -14.24 20.27 -13.75
C PRO A 212 -12.90 20.02 -13.05
N ALA A 213 -12.71 20.53 -11.83
CA ALA A 213 -11.50 20.31 -11.04
C ALA A 213 -11.27 18.83 -10.70
N ILE A 214 -12.32 17.99 -10.67
CA ILE A 214 -12.18 16.54 -10.42
C ILE A 214 -11.33 15.87 -11.49
N TYR A 215 -11.45 16.27 -12.76
CA TYR A 215 -10.66 15.69 -13.84
C TYR A 215 -9.17 16.07 -13.74
N ALA A 216 -8.88 17.31 -13.33
CA ALA A 216 -7.51 17.74 -13.06
C ALA A 216 -6.89 16.96 -11.89
N GLU A 217 -7.69 16.64 -10.87
CA GLU A 217 -7.26 15.82 -9.73
C GLU A 217 -6.98 14.37 -10.15
N ILE A 218 -7.82 13.78 -11.00
CA ILE A 218 -7.59 12.45 -11.57
C ILE A 218 -6.26 12.42 -12.35
N ASP A 219 -6.02 13.42 -13.20
CA ASP A 219 -4.81 13.52 -14.00
C ASP A 219 -3.55 13.65 -13.14
N ASP A 220 -3.58 14.48 -12.08
CA ASP A 220 -2.45 14.63 -11.15
C ASP A 220 -2.13 13.31 -10.41
N LEU A 221 -3.16 12.62 -9.91
CA LEU A 221 -2.99 11.34 -9.21
C LEU A 221 -2.41 10.25 -10.13
N ILE A 222 -2.92 10.16 -11.36
CA ILE A 222 -2.43 9.22 -12.36
C ILE A 222 -1.00 9.57 -12.78
N THR A 223 -0.75 10.84 -13.10
CA THR A 223 0.59 11.31 -13.49
C THR A 223 1.60 11.00 -12.40
N GLY A 224 1.29 11.29 -11.14
CA GLY A 224 2.15 10.95 -10.00
C GLY A 224 2.44 9.44 -9.88
N LEU A 225 1.45 8.57 -10.17
CA LEU A 225 1.64 7.13 -10.20
C LEU A 225 2.59 6.73 -11.33
N LEU A 226 2.31 7.16 -12.56
CA LEU A 226 3.06 6.78 -13.76
C LEU A 226 4.53 7.19 -13.65
N LEU A 227 4.79 8.38 -13.10
CA LEU A 227 6.13 8.93 -12.87
C LEU A 227 6.90 8.24 -11.73
N SER A 228 6.23 7.39 -10.93
CA SER A 228 6.86 6.56 -9.90
C SER A 228 7.27 5.17 -10.41
N ILE A 229 6.69 4.70 -11.53
CA ILE A 229 6.93 3.36 -12.05
C ILE A 229 8.42 3.10 -12.32
N PRO A 230 9.17 4.01 -12.98
CA PRO A 230 10.60 3.78 -13.23
C PRO A 230 11.39 3.67 -11.94
N PHE A 231 11.04 4.48 -10.93
CA PHE A 231 11.68 4.43 -9.62
C PHE A 231 11.47 3.09 -8.93
N VAL A 232 10.25 2.57 -8.95
CA VAL A 232 9.90 1.30 -8.27
C VAL A 232 10.44 0.08 -9.03
N LEU A 233 10.54 0.16 -10.37
CA LEU A 233 10.90 -0.99 -11.20
C LEU A 233 12.37 -1.05 -11.62
N SER A 234 13.08 0.07 -11.66
CA SER A 234 14.48 0.10 -12.10
C SER A 234 15.46 -0.30 -10.98
N SER A 235 16.64 -0.79 -11.38
CA SER A 235 17.77 -0.92 -10.46
C SER A 235 18.36 0.45 -10.07
N ASP A 236 18.31 1.39 -11.01
CA ASP A 236 18.83 2.75 -10.89
C ASP A 236 18.01 3.69 -11.78
N VAL A 237 17.13 4.47 -11.14
CA VAL A 237 16.25 5.41 -11.84
C VAL A 237 17.03 6.57 -12.46
N GLN A 238 18.14 6.97 -11.85
CA GLN A 238 18.92 8.11 -12.29
C GLN A 238 19.65 7.76 -13.59
N THR A 239 20.29 6.60 -13.62
CA THR A 239 20.91 6.08 -14.85
C THR A 239 19.86 5.84 -15.93
N PHE A 240 18.67 5.32 -15.59
CA PHE A 240 17.59 5.14 -16.55
C PHE A 240 17.13 6.47 -17.18
N VAL A 241 16.84 7.48 -16.36
CA VAL A 241 16.39 8.80 -16.82
C VAL A 241 17.47 9.52 -17.64
N GLN A 242 18.75 9.42 -17.24
CA GLN A 242 19.86 9.98 -18.02
C GLN A 242 19.98 9.37 -19.42
N ASN A 243 19.70 8.07 -19.54
CA ASN A 243 19.74 7.36 -20.82
C ASN A 243 18.40 7.40 -21.58
N ALA A 244 17.41 8.17 -21.12
CA ALA A 244 16.08 8.21 -21.73
C ALA A 244 16.12 8.63 -23.21
N SER A 245 17.03 9.53 -23.59
CA SER A 245 17.23 9.97 -24.98
C SER A 245 17.67 8.85 -25.92
N THR A 246 18.32 7.81 -25.39
CA THR A 246 18.80 6.65 -26.15
C THR A 246 17.80 5.49 -26.18
N ARG A 247 16.64 5.64 -25.52
CA ARG A 247 15.62 4.58 -25.33
C ARG A 247 16.22 3.27 -24.84
N ALA A 248 17.18 3.34 -23.92
CA ALA A 248 17.76 2.16 -23.32
C ALA A 248 16.65 1.36 -22.59
N PRO A 249 16.63 0.03 -22.69
CA PRO A 249 15.62 -0.76 -22.01
C PRO A 249 15.72 -0.56 -20.49
N LEU A 250 14.56 -0.55 -19.81
CA LEU A 250 14.50 -0.51 -18.35
C LEU A 250 15.21 -1.75 -17.78
N ILE A 251 16.23 -1.54 -16.95
CA ILE A 251 16.92 -2.63 -16.27
C ILE A 251 16.17 -2.96 -14.98
N PRO A 252 15.66 -4.19 -14.80
CA PRO A 252 14.89 -4.55 -13.62
C PRO A 252 15.72 -4.44 -12.34
N GLY A 253 15.13 -3.77 -11.35
CA GLY A 253 15.63 -3.70 -9.99
C GLY A 253 15.26 -4.94 -9.17
N ARG A 254 15.16 -4.75 -7.85
CA ARG A 254 14.76 -5.83 -6.94
C ARG A 254 13.28 -6.20 -7.17
N PRO A 255 12.92 -7.50 -7.21
CA PRO A 255 11.53 -7.94 -7.41
C PRO A 255 10.53 -7.36 -6.41
N ILE A 256 10.97 -6.97 -5.20
CA ILE A 256 10.11 -6.34 -4.19
C ILE A 256 9.34 -5.14 -4.76
N GLY A 257 9.96 -4.32 -5.62
CA GLY A 257 9.30 -3.16 -6.22
C GLY A 257 8.13 -3.56 -7.12
N GLY A 258 8.35 -4.51 -8.03
CA GLY A 258 7.29 -5.06 -8.87
C GLY A 258 6.16 -5.69 -8.06
N LEU A 259 6.51 -6.42 -7.00
CA LEU A 259 5.55 -7.07 -6.11
C LEU A 259 4.64 -6.06 -5.40
N MET A 260 5.22 -4.96 -4.91
CA MET A 260 4.48 -3.88 -4.26
C MET A 260 3.59 -3.09 -5.24
N LEU A 261 4.03 -2.95 -6.49
CA LEU A 261 3.31 -2.18 -7.50
C LEU A 261 2.15 -2.98 -8.12
N THR A 262 2.25 -4.31 -8.16
CA THR A 262 1.34 -5.21 -8.90
C THR A 262 -0.14 -4.98 -8.57
N HIS A 263 -0.53 -4.92 -7.29
CA HIS A 263 -1.93 -4.67 -6.88
C HIS A 263 -2.43 -3.32 -7.42
N THR A 264 -1.64 -2.27 -7.25
CA THR A 264 -1.98 -0.93 -7.69
C THR A 264 -2.15 -0.84 -9.20
N LEU A 265 -1.25 -1.44 -9.99
CA LEU A 265 -1.39 -1.45 -11.45
C LEU A 265 -2.65 -2.19 -11.88
N TYR A 266 -2.94 -3.34 -11.26
CA TYR A 266 -4.12 -4.12 -11.60
C TYR A 266 -5.40 -3.33 -11.37
N VAL A 267 -5.59 -2.81 -10.14
CA VAL A 267 -6.80 -2.05 -9.79
C VAL A 267 -7.00 -0.87 -10.74
N LEU A 268 -5.95 -0.12 -11.06
CA LEU A 268 -6.07 1.04 -11.94
C LEU A 268 -6.20 0.67 -13.42
N SER A 269 -5.72 -0.50 -13.84
CA SER A 269 -5.89 -0.98 -15.22
C SER A 269 -7.33 -1.38 -15.55
N VAL A 270 -8.16 -1.66 -14.54
CA VAL A 270 -9.57 -2.03 -14.71
C VAL A 270 -10.55 -0.94 -14.25
N LEU A 271 -10.04 0.17 -13.71
CA LEU A 271 -10.89 1.22 -13.13
C LEU A 271 -11.50 2.12 -14.23
N PRO A 272 -12.84 2.30 -14.30
CA PRO A 272 -13.51 2.99 -15.41
C PRO A 272 -13.12 4.45 -15.62
N ILE A 273 -12.73 5.18 -14.56
CA ILE A 273 -12.33 6.60 -14.67
C ILE A 273 -10.97 6.81 -15.35
N ILE A 274 -10.21 5.74 -15.61
CA ILE A 274 -8.86 5.81 -16.17
C ILE A 274 -8.92 5.71 -17.70
N ASP A 275 -8.17 6.57 -18.40
CA ASP A 275 -8.10 6.54 -19.86
C ASP A 275 -7.64 5.16 -20.38
N PRO A 276 -8.28 4.59 -21.44
CA PRO A 276 -7.93 3.28 -21.98
C PRO A 276 -6.46 3.12 -22.39
N LYS A 277 -5.80 4.20 -22.86
CA LYS A 277 -4.37 4.18 -23.18
C LYS A 277 -3.52 3.95 -21.93
N ILE A 278 -3.92 4.57 -20.82
CA ILE A 278 -3.25 4.43 -19.53
C ILE A 278 -3.51 3.02 -19.00
N GLN A 279 -4.75 2.54 -19.03
CA GLN A 279 -5.09 1.17 -18.64
C GLN A 279 -4.21 0.14 -19.37
N MET A 280 -4.10 0.26 -20.70
CA MET A 280 -3.24 -0.60 -21.52
C MET A 280 -1.77 -0.51 -21.11
N TYR A 281 -1.26 0.70 -20.85
CA TYR A 281 0.11 0.88 -20.36
C TYR A 281 0.36 0.22 -18.99
N LEU A 282 -0.59 0.31 -18.06
CA LEU A 282 -0.50 -0.35 -16.75
C LEU A 282 -0.51 -1.88 -16.90
N THR A 283 -1.33 -2.42 -17.80
CA THR A 283 -1.35 -3.84 -18.14
C THR A 283 -0.01 -4.32 -18.69
N GLU A 284 0.61 -3.52 -19.57
CA GLU A 284 1.95 -3.82 -20.10
C GLU A 284 3.03 -3.75 -19.04
N CYS A 285 2.94 -2.80 -18.10
CA CYS A 285 3.83 -2.76 -16.95
C CYS A 285 3.71 -4.05 -16.11
N MET A 286 2.50 -4.57 -15.88
CA MET A 286 2.31 -5.85 -15.19
C MET A 286 2.90 -7.03 -15.95
N ALA A 287 2.70 -7.10 -17.26
CA ALA A 287 3.30 -8.14 -18.11
C ALA A 287 4.82 -8.10 -18.03
N TRP A 288 5.41 -6.90 -18.12
CA TRP A 288 6.85 -6.69 -18.00
C TRP A 288 7.39 -7.09 -16.63
N ILE A 289 6.70 -6.73 -15.54
CA ILE A 289 7.05 -7.16 -14.17
C ILE A 289 7.09 -8.69 -14.10
N GLY A 290 6.07 -9.36 -14.63
CA GLY A 290 6.00 -10.81 -14.65
C GLY A 290 7.16 -11.46 -15.41
N GLU A 291 7.50 -10.93 -16.58
CA GLU A 291 8.55 -11.46 -17.44
C GLU A 291 9.97 -11.19 -16.89
N HIS A 292 10.24 -9.96 -16.44
CA HIS A 292 11.58 -9.47 -16.11
C HIS A 292 11.91 -9.62 -14.62
N MET A 293 10.92 -9.51 -13.73
CA MET A 293 11.11 -9.69 -12.28
C MET A 293 10.66 -11.06 -11.76
N LYS A 294 10.16 -11.94 -12.65
CA LYS A 294 9.75 -13.33 -12.35
C LYS A 294 8.59 -13.42 -11.34
N ILE A 295 7.67 -12.46 -11.38
CA ILE A 295 6.47 -12.43 -10.53
C ILE A 295 5.30 -13.03 -11.30
N GLY A 296 5.05 -14.33 -11.12
CA GLY A 296 4.02 -15.06 -11.87
C GLY A 296 2.61 -14.45 -11.74
N GLN A 297 2.27 -13.91 -10.56
CA GLN A 297 0.97 -13.24 -10.34
C GLN A 297 0.79 -12.06 -11.30
N ALA A 298 1.82 -11.25 -11.54
CA ALA A 298 1.74 -10.10 -12.45
C ALA A 298 1.44 -10.53 -13.90
N VAL A 299 1.94 -11.70 -14.34
CA VAL A 299 1.59 -12.27 -15.65
C VAL A 299 0.10 -12.62 -15.71
N ILE A 300 -0.44 -13.23 -14.66
CA ILE A 300 -1.86 -13.62 -14.60
C ILE A 300 -2.74 -12.36 -14.63
N LEU A 301 -2.43 -11.35 -13.82
CA LEU A 301 -3.17 -10.09 -13.77
C LEU A 301 -3.10 -9.29 -15.07
N SER A 302 -1.99 -9.40 -15.81
CA SER A 302 -1.87 -8.75 -17.13
C SER A 302 -2.79 -9.36 -18.20
N LYS A 303 -3.33 -10.55 -17.97
CA LYS A 303 -4.13 -11.31 -18.95
C LYS A 303 -5.60 -11.44 -18.57
N CYS A 304 -5.92 -11.36 -17.28
CA CYS A 304 -7.27 -11.60 -16.76
C CYS A 304 -7.77 -10.35 -16.01
N ALA A 305 -8.86 -9.78 -16.50
CA ALA A 305 -9.61 -8.70 -15.84
C ALA A 305 -10.97 -9.24 -15.39
N THR A 306 -10.98 -10.09 -14.35
CA THR A 306 -12.21 -10.68 -13.80
C THR A 306 -12.36 -10.30 -12.34
N ASP A 307 -13.58 -10.03 -11.90
CA ASP A 307 -13.89 -9.54 -10.54
C ASP A 307 -13.40 -10.49 -9.43
N ASP A 308 -13.45 -11.82 -9.66
CA ASP A 308 -12.95 -12.84 -8.72
C ASP A 308 -11.46 -12.69 -8.37
N LEU A 309 -10.69 -12.01 -9.24
CA LEU A 309 -9.26 -11.80 -9.06
C LEU A 309 -8.97 -10.64 -8.11
N PHE A 310 -9.92 -9.71 -7.91
CA PHE A 310 -9.75 -8.54 -7.04
C PHE A 310 -9.58 -8.92 -5.57
N ASP A 311 -10.41 -9.85 -5.08
CA ASP A 311 -10.32 -10.34 -3.70
C ASP A 311 -9.01 -11.10 -3.46
N TYR A 312 -8.63 -11.99 -4.38
CA TYR A 312 -7.38 -12.74 -4.33
C TYR A 312 -6.14 -11.83 -4.31
N VAL A 313 -6.15 -10.79 -5.15
CA VAL A 313 -5.04 -9.83 -5.25
C VAL A 313 -4.96 -8.96 -3.99
N THR A 314 -6.10 -8.60 -3.40
CA THR A 314 -6.17 -7.81 -2.17
C THR A 314 -5.65 -8.59 -0.96
N GLU A 315 -5.99 -9.87 -0.82
CA GLU A 315 -5.44 -10.74 0.23
C GLU A 315 -3.92 -10.90 0.12
N ALA A 316 -3.40 -11.11 -1.10
CA ALA A 316 -1.96 -11.18 -1.34
C ALA A 316 -1.26 -9.86 -0.98
N HIS A 317 -1.88 -8.71 -1.29
CA HIS A 317 -1.33 -7.40 -0.97
C HIS A 317 -1.22 -7.14 0.55
N VAL A 318 -2.19 -7.57 1.34
CA VAL A 318 -2.13 -7.44 2.81
C VAL A 318 -0.99 -8.27 3.41
N LEU A 319 -0.76 -9.49 2.90
CA LEU A 319 0.36 -10.33 3.35
C LEU A 319 1.72 -9.71 3.02
N LEU A 320 1.82 -9.02 1.88
CA LEU A 320 3.02 -8.29 1.49
C LEU A 320 3.34 -7.15 2.46
N TRP A 321 2.33 -6.36 2.85
CA TRP A 321 2.51 -5.32 3.86
C TRP A 321 2.90 -5.88 5.22
N ALA A 322 2.26 -6.97 5.65
CA ALA A 322 2.60 -7.63 6.91
C ALA A 322 4.05 -8.15 6.92
N GLY A 323 4.54 -8.68 5.80
CA GLY A 323 5.92 -9.15 5.66
C GLY A 323 6.97 -8.04 5.67
N MET A 324 6.61 -6.81 5.28
CA MET A 324 7.51 -5.65 5.31
C MET A 324 7.73 -5.06 6.71
N LEU A 325 6.92 -5.48 7.69
CA LEU A 325 6.97 -5.01 9.08
C LEU A 325 7.81 -5.92 10.00
N ILE A 326 8.36 -7.02 9.48
CA ILE A 326 9.16 -8.03 10.20
C ILE A 326 10.62 -7.90 9.77
#